data_AF-A0A4U9WR19-F1
#
_entry.id   AF-A0A4U9WR19-F1
#
_cell.length_a   1.000
_cell.length_b   1.000
_cell.length_c   1.000
_cell.angle_alpha   90.00
_cell.angle_beta   90.00
_cell.angle_gamma   90.00
#
_symmetry.space_group_name_H-M   'P 1'
#
loop_
_entity.id
_entity.type
_entity.pdbx_description
1 polymer ?
#
loop_
_entity_poly.entity_id
_entity_poly.type
_entity_poly.pdbx_seq_one_letter_code
_entity_poly.pdbx_strand_id
1 'polypeptide(L)' 'MQQNEFDRPVMVMCYHGNSSRSAAQYLLHQGFDAVYSIDGGF' A
#
# COMPACT_ATOMS: atom_id res chain seq x y z
N MET A 1 15.04 18.54 -5.19
CA MET A 1 14.25 17.78 -4.20
C MET A 1 14.01 16.40 -4.78
N GLN A 2 14.80 15.40 -4.38
CA GLN A 2 14.55 14.02 -4.76
C GLN A 2 13.42 13.55 -3.83
N GLN A 3 12.23 13.29 -4.38
CA GLN A 3 11.11 12.82 -3.56
C GLN A 3 11.52 11.44 -3.03
N ASN A 4 11.56 11.31 -1.71
CA ASN A 4 11.84 10.05 -1.05
C ASN A 4 10.77 9.03 -1.47
N GLU A 5 11.19 7.84 -1.87
CA GLU A 5 10.28 6.82 -2.40
C GLU A 5 9.24 6.39 -1.37
N PHE A 6 9.56 6.53 -0.08
CA PHE A 6 8.70 6.22 1.06
C PHE A 6 7.60 7.26 1.33
N ASP A 7 7.78 8.51 0.86
CA ASP A 7 6.81 9.59 1.04
C ASP A 7 5.68 9.53 -0.01
N ARG A 8 5.86 8.73 -1.07
CA ARG A 8 4.88 8.60 -2.16
C ARG A 8 3.75 7.66 -1.72
N PRO A 9 2.48 8.10 -1.80
CA PRO A 9 1.36 7.22 -1.50
C PRO A 9 1.33 5.97 -2.40
N VAL A 10 1.12 4.80 -1.79
CA VAL A 10 1.03 3.50 -2.47
C VAL A 10 -0.38 2.95 -2.35
N MET A 11 -0.94 2.50 -3.47
CA MET A 11 -2.20 1.75 -3.48
C MET A 11 -1.92 0.28 -3.79
N VAL A 12 -2.47 -0.60 -2.97
CA VAL A 12 -2.30 -2.06 -3.08
C VAL A 12 -3.64 -2.67 -3.47
N MET A 13 -3.66 -3.34 -4.63
CA MET A 13 -4.84 -4.03 -5.15
C MET A 13 -4.58 -5.54 -5.16
N CYS A 14 -5.58 -6.31 -4.77
CA CYS A 14 -5.65 -7.75 -5.05
C CYS A 14 -7.00 -8.06 -5.70
N TYR A 15 -7.24 -9.31 -6.08
CA TYR A 15 -8.45 -9.68 -6.82
C TYR A 15 -9.77 -9.36 -6.08
N HIS A 16 -9.83 -9.50 -4.74
CA HIS A 16 -11.06 -9.27 -3.96
C HIS A 16 -10.90 -8.27 -2.79
N GLY A 17 -9.80 -7.52 -2.73
CA GLY A 17 -9.51 -6.61 -1.61
C GLY A 17 -9.14 -7.27 -0.27
N ASN A 18 -8.99 -8.60 -0.21
CA ASN A 18 -8.66 -9.32 1.02
C ASN A 18 -7.15 -9.34 1.33
N SER A 19 -6.34 -9.90 0.42
CA SER A 19 -4.89 -10.05 0.63
C SER A 19 -4.13 -8.73 0.49
N SER A 20 -4.71 -7.73 -0.18
CA SER A 20 -4.14 -6.37 -0.26
C SER A 20 -4.05 -5.68 1.09
N ARG A 21 -4.88 -6.06 2.08
CA ARG A 21 -4.84 -5.50 3.44
C ARG A 21 -3.56 -5.86 4.18
N SER A 22 -3.21 -7.15 4.19
CA SER A 22 -1.98 -7.60 4.84
C SER A 22 -0.73 -7.11 4.10
N ALA A 23 -0.78 -7.03 2.77
CA ALA A 23 0.29 -6.45 1.98
C ALA A 23 0.48 -4.94 2.25
N ALA A 24 -0.61 -4.18 2.40
CA ALA A 24 -0.54 -2.77 2.78
C ALA A 24 0.12 -2.60 4.17
N GLN A 25 -0.28 -3.42 5.16
CA GLN A 25 0.32 -3.42 6.49
C GLN A 25 1.82 -3.77 6.45
N TYR A 26 2.20 -4.75 5.62
CA TYR A 26 3.60 -5.11 5.43
C TYR A 26 4.43 -3.93 4.92
N LEU A 27 3.93 -3.18 3.93
CA LEU A 27 4.63 -2.02 3.37
C LEU A 27 4.73 -0.87 4.39
N LEU A 28 3.70 -0.64 5.21
CA LEU A 28 3.79 0.31 6.32
C LEU A 28 4.94 -0.07 7.28
N HIS A 29 5.10 -1.35 7.60
CA HIS A 29 6.22 -1.82 8.43
C HIS A 29 7.60 -1.67 7.76
N GLN A 30 7.67 -1.61 6.42
CA GLN A 30 8.92 -1.35 5.68
C GLN A 30 9.29 0.14 5.63
N GLY A 31 8.46 1.03 6.19
CA GLY A 31 8.75 2.46 6.29
C GLY A 31 8.05 3.33 5.25
N PHE A 32 7.06 2.80 4.52
CA PHE A 32 6.18 3.65 3.70
C PHE A 32 5.20 4.42 4.58
N ASP A 33 5.04 5.71 4.33
CA ASP A 33 4.23 6.58 5.18
C ASP A 33 2.72 6.45 4.90
N ALA A 34 2.36 6.18 3.64
CA ALA A 34 0.97 6.17 3.19
C ALA A 34 0.72 4.99 2.24
N VAL A 35 0.11 3.92 2.78
CA VAL A 35 -0.25 2.73 2.01
C VAL A 35 -1.72 2.39 2.19
N TYR A 36 -2.44 2.20 1.09
CA TYR A 36 -3.88 1.98 1.08
C TYR A 36 -4.23 0.66 0.37
N SER A 37 -5.10 -0.15 0.97
CA SER A 37 -5.70 -1.31 0.31
C SER A 37 -6.94 -0.88 -0.46
N ILE A 38 -7.08 -1.34 -1.71
CA ILE A 38 -8.30 -1.12 -2.49
C ILE A 38 -9.35 -2.17 -2.10
N ASP A 39 -10.46 -1.71 -1.51
CA ASP A 39 -11.61 -2.57 -1.24
C ASP A 39 -12.29 -3.00 -2.55
N GLY A 40 -12.78 -4.24 -2.58
CA GLY A 40 -13.44 -4.82 -3.76
C GLY A 40 -12.46 -5.42 -4.78
N GLY A 41 -11.23 -4.95 -4.84
CA GLY A 41 -10.21 -5.48 -5.74
C GLY A 41 -10.39 -5.05 -7.19
N PHE A 42 -10.08 -5.95 -8.12
CA PHE A 42 -10.29 -5.77 -9.56
C PHE A 42 -11.66 -6.30 -9.96
#